data_AF-A0A8C4S4N1-F1
#
_entry.id   AF-A0A8C4S4N1-F1
#
_cell.length_a   1.000
_cell.length_b   1.000
_cell.length_c   1.000
_cell.angle_alpha   90.00
_cell.angle_beta   90.00
_cell.angle_gamma   90.00
#
_symmetry.space_group_name_H-M   'P 1'
#
loop_
_entity.id
_entity.type
_entity.pdbx_description
1 polymer ?
#
loop_
_entity_poly.entity_id
_entity_poly.type
_entity_poly.pdbx_seq_one_letter_code
_entity_poly.pdbx_strand_id
1 'polypeptide(L)'
;MARRCSFESLEDQLLCPICLEVFVEPLMLKCGHSYCKSCISSLAVDPFSQFPCPVCRCEVDWSSSPPNVSLARIVEALRELNGGSSEAETCVEHHNPLSLYCEQDKEVICGLCGSIGAHRSHKITPITSVYSRMKEDLSTLMTEIQTQKRKLEGQICKMAYNKSRITNESDVFKWVIHKEFGELRHYIEEEESNFVQMVELKANALISTIEQQVADMTQTLGKFQEIQIYTFALHLQSSRAFSFSFLTPRSMAVSFLGKKNKLILPKLTMVPDNNINL
;
A
#
# COMPACT_ATOMS: atom_id res chain seq x y z
N MET A 1 2.10 -26.53 41.99
CA MET A 1 3.12 -25.74 42.68
C MET A 1 2.53 -24.36 42.97
N ALA A 2 2.23 -24.04 44.23
CA ALA A 2 1.71 -22.73 44.60
C ALA A 2 2.87 -21.71 44.58
N ARG A 3 2.75 -20.66 43.76
CA ARG A 3 3.67 -19.52 43.76
C ARG A 3 3.54 -18.81 45.11
N ARG A 4 4.64 -18.67 45.86
CA ARG A 4 4.71 -17.70 46.95
C ARG A 4 4.82 -16.32 46.30
N CYS A 5 3.71 -15.60 46.21
CA CYS A 5 3.74 -14.17 45.95
C CYS A 5 4.05 -13.45 47.26
N SER A 6 5.01 -12.51 47.24
CA SER A 6 5.16 -11.54 48.33
C SER A 6 3.97 -10.59 48.34
N PHE A 7 3.70 -9.96 49.49
CA PHE A 7 2.56 -9.06 49.68
C PHE A 7 2.67 -7.79 48.80
N GLU A 8 3.87 -7.21 48.68
CA GLU A 8 4.16 -6.09 47.76
C GLU A 8 3.82 -6.43 46.30
N SER A 9 4.08 -7.68 45.89
CA SER A 9 3.73 -8.14 44.54
C SER A 9 2.22 -8.25 44.32
N LEU A 10 1.41 -8.30 45.38
CA LEU A 10 -0.05 -8.37 45.31
C LEU A 10 -0.67 -6.96 45.27
N GLU A 11 -0.08 -5.97 45.94
CA GLU A 11 -0.53 -4.56 45.85
C GLU A 11 -0.34 -4.00 44.44
N ASP A 12 0.80 -4.31 43.79
CA ASP A 12 1.06 -3.96 42.39
C ASP A 12 0.03 -4.55 41.42
N GLN A 13 -0.56 -5.71 41.76
CA GLN A 13 -1.59 -6.37 40.95
C GLN A 13 -2.99 -5.76 41.16
N LEU A 14 -3.14 -4.83 42.11
CA LEU A 14 -4.41 -4.19 42.49
C LEU A 14 -4.41 -2.69 42.17
N LEU A 15 -3.53 -2.25 41.28
CA LEU A 15 -3.46 -0.88 40.82
C LEU A 15 -4.39 -0.63 39.62
N CYS A 16 -5.04 0.53 39.63
CA CYS A 16 -5.83 1.00 38.52
C CYS A 16 -4.92 1.44 37.35
N PRO A 17 -5.14 0.97 36.11
CA PRO A 17 -4.28 1.34 34.96
C PRO A 17 -4.33 2.82 34.56
N ILE A 18 -5.25 3.62 35.11
CA ILE A 18 -5.40 5.04 34.80
C ILE A 18 -4.64 5.89 35.83
N CYS A 19 -4.94 5.74 37.12
CA CYS A 19 -4.31 6.55 38.17
C CYS A 19 -3.07 5.90 38.79
N LEU A 20 -2.82 4.61 38.53
CA LEU A 20 -1.74 3.80 39.09
C LEU A 20 -1.77 3.71 40.63
N GLU A 21 -2.95 3.93 41.21
CA GLU A 21 -3.23 3.77 42.64
C GLU A 21 -4.09 2.53 42.88
N VAL A 22 -4.10 2.03 44.11
CA VAL A 22 -4.99 0.92 44.52
C VAL A 22 -6.44 1.25 44.20
N PHE A 23 -7.18 0.30 43.63
CA PHE A 23 -8.57 0.53 43.20
C PHE A 23 -9.47 1.15 44.30
N VAL A 24 -10.18 2.21 43.93
CA VAL A 24 -11.23 2.86 44.73
C VAL A 24 -12.55 2.79 43.95
N GLU A 25 -13.58 2.18 44.56
CA GLU A 25 -14.85 1.88 43.90
C GLU A 25 -14.66 1.30 42.47
N PRO A 26 -13.99 0.15 42.31
CA PRO A 26 -13.68 -0.39 41.00
C PRO A 26 -14.96 -0.72 40.22
N LEU A 27 -15.05 -0.27 38.97
CA LEU A 27 -16.06 -0.70 37.99
C LEU A 27 -15.43 -1.70 37.03
N MET A 28 -16.17 -2.73 36.65
CA MET A 28 -15.74 -3.69 35.63
C MET A 28 -16.44 -3.41 34.31
N LEU A 29 -15.67 -3.06 33.29
CA LEU A 29 -16.20 -2.85 31.94
C LEU A 29 -16.56 -4.19 31.28
N LYS A 30 -17.39 -4.15 30.23
CA LYS A 30 -17.81 -5.35 29.48
C LYS A 30 -16.66 -6.15 28.87
N CYS A 31 -15.51 -5.50 28.64
CA CYS A 31 -14.28 -6.15 28.18
C CYS A 31 -13.49 -6.88 29.29
N GLY A 32 -13.96 -6.84 30.55
CA GLY A 32 -13.34 -7.49 31.70
C GLY A 32 -12.30 -6.64 32.45
N HIS A 33 -11.86 -5.51 31.90
CA HIS A 33 -10.92 -4.60 32.57
C HIS A 33 -11.63 -3.75 33.63
N SER A 34 -10.94 -3.53 34.75
CA SER A 34 -11.46 -2.76 35.88
C SER A 34 -10.70 -1.44 36.07
N TYR A 35 -11.41 -0.41 36.55
CA TYR A 35 -10.88 0.94 36.78
C TYR A 35 -11.60 1.60 37.96
N CYS A 36 -10.98 2.59 38.61
CA CYS A 36 -11.69 3.40 39.61
C CYS A 36 -12.85 4.16 38.95
N LYS A 37 -13.98 4.26 39.66
CA LYS A 37 -15.16 4.99 39.18
C LYS A 37 -14.82 6.42 38.71
N SER A 38 -14.08 7.17 39.52
CA SER A 38 -13.63 8.54 39.20
C SER A 38 -12.74 8.60 37.95
N CYS A 39 -11.90 7.60 37.74
CA CYS A 39 -10.99 7.53 36.58
C CYS A 39 -11.76 7.33 35.28
N ILE A 40 -12.76 6.45 35.27
CA ILE A 40 -13.62 6.27 34.09
C ILE A 40 -14.48 7.51 33.86
N SER A 41 -15.08 8.08 34.92
CA SER A 41 -15.90 9.30 34.79
C SER A 41 -15.10 10.48 34.26
N SER A 42 -13.79 10.57 34.53
CA SER A 42 -12.92 11.62 33.99
C SER A 42 -12.50 11.37 32.53
N LEU A 43 -12.49 10.11 32.11
CA LEU A 43 -12.12 9.70 30.75
C LEU A 43 -13.30 9.85 29.77
N ALA A 44 -14.53 9.64 30.26
CA ALA A 44 -15.74 9.84 29.50
C ALA A 44 -16.10 11.33 29.41
N VAL A 45 -15.95 11.91 28.22
CA VAL A 45 -16.32 13.32 27.95
C VAL A 45 -17.84 13.53 28.06
N ASP A 46 -18.63 12.50 27.75
CA ASP A 46 -20.09 12.48 27.88
C ASP A 46 -20.51 11.18 28.63
N PRO A 47 -21.37 11.28 29.67
CA PRO A 47 -21.90 10.13 30.41
C PRO A 47 -22.54 9.02 29.56
N PHE A 48 -22.97 9.32 28.34
CA PHE A 48 -23.65 8.36 27.44
C PHE A 48 -22.80 7.92 26.24
N SER A 49 -21.54 8.36 26.17
CA SER A 49 -20.64 8.01 25.06
C SER A 49 -19.87 6.71 25.30
N GLN A 50 -19.74 5.89 24.25
CA GLN A 50 -18.79 4.78 24.22
C GLN A 50 -17.37 5.34 24.13
N PHE A 51 -16.43 4.69 24.80
CA PHE A 51 -15.01 5.02 24.67
C PHE A 51 -14.17 3.75 24.51
N PRO A 52 -12.99 3.84 23.88
CA PRO A 52 -12.08 2.72 23.77
C PRO A 52 -11.43 2.43 25.11
N CYS A 53 -11.54 1.18 25.58
CA CYS A 53 -10.86 0.70 26.78
C CYS A 53 -9.34 1.00 26.73
N PRO A 54 -8.74 1.66 27.75
CA PRO A 54 -7.32 2.00 27.76
C PRO A 54 -6.37 0.80 27.58
N VAL A 55 -6.77 -0.39 28.02
CA VAL A 55 -5.94 -1.60 27.97
C VAL A 55 -6.11 -2.35 26.66
N CYS A 56 -7.35 -2.68 26.26
CA CYS A 56 -7.61 -3.56 25.13
C CYS A 56 -8.24 -2.89 23.90
N ARG A 57 -8.55 -1.58 24.00
CA ARG A 57 -9.14 -0.75 22.94
C ARG A 57 -10.52 -1.21 22.42
N CYS A 58 -11.18 -2.13 23.11
CA CYS A 58 -12.59 -2.46 22.81
C CYS A 58 -13.48 -1.26 23.16
N GLU A 59 -14.43 -0.92 22.28
CA GLU A 59 -15.46 0.08 22.55
C GLU A 59 -16.37 -0.42 23.68
N VAL A 60 -16.45 0.37 24.75
CA VAL A 60 -17.17 0.01 25.97
C VAL A 60 -18.01 1.18 26.47
N ASP A 61 -19.19 0.85 26.99
CA ASP A 61 -20.07 1.77 27.71
C ASP A 61 -19.89 1.58 29.21
N TRP A 62 -19.59 2.65 29.94
CA TRP A 62 -19.42 2.62 31.39
C TRP A 62 -20.67 2.97 32.17
N SER A 63 -21.65 3.64 31.55
CA SER A 63 -22.87 4.10 32.23
C SER A 63 -23.67 2.92 32.81
N SER A 64 -23.58 1.76 32.17
CA SER A 64 -24.19 0.50 32.58
C SER A 64 -23.21 -0.52 33.20
N SER A 65 -21.96 -0.13 33.45
CA SER A 65 -20.95 -1.07 33.97
C SER A 65 -21.12 -1.31 35.47
N PRO A 66 -21.23 -2.58 35.91
CA PRO A 66 -21.43 -2.89 37.31
C PRO A 66 -20.15 -2.68 38.14
N PRO A 67 -20.28 -2.41 39.45
CA PRO A 67 -19.14 -2.42 40.35
C PRO A 67 -18.50 -3.82 40.43
N ASN A 68 -17.17 -3.86 40.46
CA ASN A 68 -16.40 -5.08 40.68
C ASN A 68 -16.32 -5.37 42.18
N VAL A 69 -17.39 -5.92 42.74
CA VAL A 69 -17.51 -6.20 44.17
C VAL A 69 -16.43 -7.16 44.66
N SER A 70 -16.01 -8.12 43.84
CA SER A 70 -14.94 -9.07 44.19
C SER A 70 -13.61 -8.36 44.37
N LEU A 71 -13.25 -7.47 43.44
CA LEU A 71 -12.03 -6.68 43.51
C LEU A 71 -12.07 -5.69 44.68
N ALA A 72 -13.22 -5.04 44.92
CA ALA A 72 -13.42 -4.18 46.08
C ALA A 72 -13.21 -4.93 47.40
N ARG A 73 -13.78 -6.14 47.55
CA ARG A 73 -13.61 -6.99 48.74
C ARG A 73 -12.18 -7.44 48.95
N ILE A 74 -11.44 -7.74 47.88
CA ILE A 74 -10.02 -8.11 47.98
C ILE A 74 -9.20 -6.91 48.48
N VAL A 75 -9.45 -5.72 47.93
CA VAL A 75 -8.79 -4.47 48.36
C VAL A 75 -9.12 -4.15 49.82
N GLU A 76 -10.37 -4.31 50.23
CA GLU A 76 -10.81 -4.09 51.62
C GLU A 76 -10.17 -5.09 52.59
N ALA A 77 -10.19 -6.39 52.27
CA ALA A 77 -9.58 -7.41 53.11
C ALA A 77 -8.06 -7.21 53.27
N LEU A 78 -7.37 -6.73 52.23
CA LEU A 78 -5.95 -6.40 52.32
C LEU A 78 -5.69 -5.18 53.19
N ARG A 79 -6.55 -4.15 53.11
CA ARG A 79 -6.48 -2.98 54.01
C ARG A 79 -6.71 -3.36 55.47
N GLU A 80 -7.61 -4.31 55.74
CA GLU A 80 -7.88 -4.81 57.10
C GLU A 80 -6.71 -5.64 57.65
N LEU A 81 -6.07 -6.47 56.81
CA LEU A 81 -4.86 -7.22 57.16
C LEU A 81 -3.65 -6.32 57.44
N ASN A 82 -3.60 -5.14 56.81
CA ASN A 82 -2.59 -4.11 57.05
C ASN A 82 -2.83 -3.27 58.32
N GLY A 83 -3.90 -3.52 59.08
CA GLY A 83 -4.24 -2.70 60.24
C GLY A 83 -4.77 -1.34 59.80
N GLY A 84 -6.09 -1.20 59.72
CA GLY A 84 -6.76 -0.02 59.22
C GLY A 84 -6.35 1.28 59.93
N SER A 85 -5.37 1.97 59.37
CA SER A 85 -5.28 3.42 59.32
C SER A 85 -4.48 3.78 58.09
N SER A 86 -4.82 4.91 57.46
CA SER A 86 -3.85 5.62 56.62
C SER A 86 -2.73 6.05 57.58
N GLU A 87 -1.79 5.14 57.87
CA GLU A 87 -0.67 5.44 58.76
C GLU A 87 0.08 6.59 58.10
N ALA A 88 0.00 7.78 58.69
CA ALA A 88 0.98 8.79 58.40
C ALA A 88 2.35 8.13 58.66
N GLU A 89 3.12 7.91 57.60
CA GLU A 89 4.41 7.24 57.70
C GLU A 89 5.17 7.86 58.89
N THR A 90 5.55 7.02 59.84
CA THR A 90 6.24 7.46 61.05
C THR A 90 7.73 7.19 60.91
N CYS A 91 8.53 8.08 61.47
CA CYS A 91 9.99 7.92 61.46
C CYS A 91 10.39 6.66 62.24
N VAL A 92 11.22 5.81 61.64
CA VAL A 92 11.68 4.54 62.24
C VAL A 92 12.41 4.74 63.57
N GLU A 93 13.21 5.81 63.68
CA GLU A 93 14.01 6.09 64.87
C GLU A 93 13.23 6.78 66.00
N HIS A 94 12.19 7.55 65.65
CA HIS A 94 11.53 8.46 66.59
C HIS A 94 10.04 8.19 66.77
N HIS A 95 9.47 7.29 65.98
CA HIS A 95 8.03 6.97 65.89
C HIS A 95 7.11 8.20 65.78
N ASN A 96 7.64 9.29 65.21
CA ASN A 96 6.94 10.55 65.02
C ASN A 96 6.49 10.71 63.57
N PRO A 97 5.36 11.40 63.30
CA PRO A 97 4.88 11.63 61.95
C PRO A 97 5.91 12.33 61.06
N LEU A 98 6.11 11.77 59.87
CA LEU A 98 6.91 12.39 58.82
C LEU A 98 6.16 13.61 58.27
N SER A 99 6.75 14.80 58.42
CA SER A 99 6.10 16.08 58.09
C SER A 99 7.03 17.10 57.45
N LEU A 100 8.34 16.81 57.43
CA LEU A 100 9.38 17.69 56.91
C LEU A 100 10.16 16.98 55.79
N TYR A 101 10.75 17.75 54.90
CA TYR A 101 11.59 17.29 53.80
C TYR A 101 12.97 17.91 53.93
N CYS A 102 14.01 17.08 53.92
CA CYS A 102 15.40 17.52 53.89
C CYS A 102 15.83 17.74 52.43
N GLU A 103 16.13 18.98 52.03
CA GLU A 103 16.54 19.27 50.64
C GLU A 103 17.93 18.71 50.29
N GLN A 104 18.79 18.52 51.29
CA GLN A 104 20.16 18.02 51.09
C GLN A 104 20.17 16.51 50.81
N ASP A 105 19.48 15.74 51.64
CA ASP A 105 19.47 14.27 51.57
C ASP A 105 18.32 13.75 50.69
N LYS A 106 17.38 14.62 50.31
CA LYS A 106 16.17 14.31 49.53
C LYS A 106 15.24 13.30 50.21
N GLU A 107 15.19 13.36 51.54
CA GLU A 107 14.42 12.43 52.37
C GLU A 107 13.31 13.14 53.14
N VAL A 108 12.25 12.37 53.43
CA VAL A 108 11.16 12.81 54.29
C VAL A 108 11.51 12.43 55.73
N ILE A 109 11.47 13.42 56.63
CA ILE A 109 11.92 13.28 58.02
C ILE A 109 10.85 13.78 59.01
N CYS A 110 10.96 13.35 60.26
CA CYS A 110 10.15 13.90 61.36
C CYS A 110 10.82 15.15 61.97
N GLY A 111 10.08 15.88 62.82
CA GLY A 111 10.59 17.08 63.51
C GLY A 111 11.83 16.85 64.38
N LEU A 112 11.98 15.67 64.99
CA LEU A 112 13.14 15.35 65.84
C LEU A 112 14.41 15.09 65.02
N CYS A 113 14.29 14.39 63.89
CA CYS A 113 15.39 14.21 62.93
C CYS A 113 15.97 15.57 62.48
N GLY A 114 15.10 16.55 62.29
CA GLY A 114 15.47 17.89 61.85
C GLY A 114 15.95 18.84 62.94
N SER A 115 15.52 18.65 64.19
CA SER A 115 15.85 19.59 65.29
C SER A 115 17.05 19.15 66.12
N ILE A 116 17.19 17.85 66.37
CA ILE A 116 18.19 17.28 67.28
C ILE A 116 18.98 16.15 66.59
N GLY A 117 18.37 15.49 65.60
CA GLY A 117 18.97 14.37 64.87
C GLY A 117 19.97 14.75 63.78
N ALA A 118 20.20 13.81 62.87
CA ALA A 118 21.24 13.88 61.85
C ALA A 118 21.11 15.06 60.86
N HIS A 119 19.91 15.62 60.71
CA HIS A 119 19.62 16.64 59.70
C HIS A 119 19.61 18.08 60.27
N ARG A 120 20.08 18.29 61.51
CA ARG A 120 20.02 19.60 62.21
C ARG A 120 20.65 20.79 61.47
N SER A 121 21.63 20.52 60.62
CA SER A 121 22.36 21.53 59.84
C SER A 121 21.91 21.58 58.38
N HIS A 122 20.92 20.78 57.99
CA HIS A 122 20.43 20.71 56.63
C HIS A 122 19.27 21.67 56.41
N LYS A 123 19.05 22.04 55.15
CA LYS A 123 17.89 22.85 54.78
C LYS A 123 16.65 21.96 54.80
N ILE A 124 15.77 22.25 55.74
CA ILE A 124 14.54 21.50 55.96
C ILE A 124 13.34 22.39 55.62
N THR A 125 12.38 21.82 54.91
CA THR A 125 11.16 22.50 54.47
C THR A 125 9.95 21.62 54.74
N PRO A 126 8.76 22.18 55.03
CA PRO A 126 7.54 21.38 55.16
C PRO A 126 7.25 20.58 53.88
N ILE A 127 6.84 19.32 54.02
CA ILE A 127 6.50 18.46 52.87
C ILE A 127 5.45 19.11 51.98
N THR A 128 4.46 19.77 52.58
CA THR A 128 3.39 20.47 51.84
C THR A 128 3.93 21.54 50.89
N SER A 129 4.98 22.26 51.28
CA SER A 129 5.60 23.30 50.45
C SER A 129 6.39 22.70 49.29
N VAL A 130 7.14 21.63 49.54
CA VAL A 130 7.92 20.92 48.50
C VAL A 130 6.99 20.24 47.52
N TYR A 131 5.94 19.58 48.03
CA TYR A 131 4.91 18.95 47.21
C TYR A 131 4.24 19.95 46.28
N SER A 132 3.80 21.12 46.78
CA SER A 132 3.19 22.16 45.95
C SER A 132 4.14 22.63 44.83
N ARG A 133 5.41 22.90 45.15
CA ARG A 133 6.42 23.32 44.17
C ARG A 133 6.66 22.24 43.11
N MET A 134 6.94 21.00 43.53
CA MET A 134 7.17 19.89 42.61
C MET A 134 5.94 19.61 41.73
N LYS A 135 4.74 19.73 42.28
CA LYS A 135 3.49 19.59 41.52
C LYS A 135 3.34 20.69 40.46
N GLU A 136 3.71 21.92 40.77
CA GLU A 136 3.73 23.03 39.82
C GLU A 136 4.80 22.83 38.72
N ASP A 137 6.02 22.44 39.10
CA ASP A 137 7.10 22.11 38.16
C ASP A 137 6.70 20.97 37.20
N LEU A 138 6.08 19.91 37.71
CA LEU A 138 5.55 18.83 36.88
C LEU A 138 4.42 19.32 35.97
N SER A 139 3.52 20.18 36.47
CA SER A 139 2.43 20.74 35.68
C SER A 139 2.95 21.60 34.53
N THR A 140 3.94 22.46 34.78
CA THR A 140 4.56 23.28 33.73
C THR A 140 5.25 22.42 32.68
N LEU A 141 6.06 21.44 33.09
CA LEU A 141 6.72 20.51 32.15
C LEU A 141 5.70 19.73 31.31
N MET A 142 4.61 19.27 31.93
CA MET A 142 3.52 18.59 31.22
C MET A 142 2.89 19.50 30.14
N THR A 143 2.64 20.77 30.45
CA THR A 143 2.09 21.72 29.46
C THR A 143 3.07 22.03 28.32
N GLU A 144 4.37 22.08 28.61
CA GLU A 144 5.40 22.29 27.59
C GLU A 144 5.50 21.11 26.65
N ILE A 145 5.55 19.88 27.19
CA ILE A 145 5.55 18.64 26.40
C ILE A 145 4.30 18.56 25.52
N GLN A 146 3.13 18.84 26.07
CA GLN A 146 1.88 18.86 25.29
C GLN A 146 1.90 19.91 24.17
N THR A 147 2.55 21.05 24.40
CA THR A 147 2.67 22.11 23.40
C THR A 147 3.64 21.73 22.28
N GLN A 148 4.79 21.14 22.61
CA GLN A 148 5.72 20.61 21.61
C GLN A 148 5.10 19.47 20.80
N LYS A 149 4.35 18.56 21.45
CA LYS A 149 3.58 17.51 20.78
C LYS A 149 2.63 18.10 19.73
N ARG A 150 1.77 19.06 20.12
CA ARG A 150 0.84 19.72 19.20
C ARG A 150 1.54 20.41 18.04
N LYS A 151 2.70 21.03 18.28
CA LYS A 151 3.51 21.67 17.24
C LYS A 151 4.01 20.66 16.21
N LEU A 152 4.54 19.52 16.66
CA LEU A 152 5.01 18.45 15.79
C LEU A 152 3.86 17.80 15.02
N GLU A 153 2.73 17.52 15.67
CA GLU A 153 1.52 17.02 15.01
C GLU A 153 1.05 17.97 13.89
N GLY A 154 1.04 19.28 14.16
CA GLY A 154 0.72 20.29 13.14
C GLY A 154 1.71 20.31 11.97
N GLN A 155 3.01 20.13 12.22
CA GLN A 155 4.01 20.02 11.16
C GLN A 155 3.85 18.74 10.32
N ILE A 156 3.54 17.61 10.97
CA ILE A 156 3.26 16.34 10.30
C ILE A 156 2.04 16.49 9.39
N CYS A 157 0.95 17.08 9.87
CA CYS A 157 -0.25 17.33 9.06
C CYS A 157 0.06 18.21 7.83
N LYS A 158 0.85 19.28 8.00
CA LYS A 158 1.26 20.15 6.89
C LYS A 158 2.08 19.39 5.85
N MET A 159 3.02 18.54 6.28
CA MET A 159 3.82 17.76 5.34
C MET A 159 3.01 16.68 4.64
N ALA A 160 2.10 16.00 5.34
CA ALA A 160 1.18 15.03 4.75
C ALA A 160 0.29 15.70 3.68
N TYR A 161 -0.26 16.88 3.99
CA TYR A 161 -1.04 17.65 3.03
C TYR A 161 -0.22 18.06 1.80
N ASN A 162 0.98 18.62 2.00
CA ASN A 162 1.85 19.01 0.89
C ASN A 162 2.21 17.81 -0.01
N LYS A 163 2.55 16.66 0.60
CA LYS A 163 2.80 15.42 -0.14
C LYS A 163 1.58 15.04 -0.99
N SER A 164 0.39 15.02 -0.39
CA SER A 164 -0.85 14.67 -1.07
C SER A 164 -1.19 15.63 -2.22
N ARG A 165 -0.96 16.94 -2.02
CA ARG A 165 -1.16 17.94 -3.07
C ARG A 165 -0.21 17.72 -4.26
N ILE A 166 1.08 17.54 -3.99
CA ILE A 166 2.09 17.31 -5.02
C ILE A 166 1.80 16.02 -5.81
N THR A 167 1.42 14.93 -5.13
CA THR A 167 1.07 13.68 -5.82
C THR A 167 -0.14 13.86 -6.71
N ASN A 168 -1.19 14.52 -6.22
CA ASN A 168 -2.40 14.75 -7.01
C ASN A 168 -2.13 15.63 -8.23
N GLU A 169 -1.39 16.73 -8.06
CA GLU A 169 -0.98 17.59 -9.18
C GLU A 169 -0.12 16.83 -10.19
N SER A 170 0.82 16.01 -9.73
CA SER A 170 1.64 15.17 -10.60
C SER A 170 0.80 14.16 -11.40
N ASP A 171 -0.19 13.53 -10.77
CA ASP A 171 -1.04 12.54 -11.43
C ASP A 171 -1.96 13.19 -12.46
N VAL A 172 -2.49 14.38 -12.16
CA VAL A 172 -3.22 15.19 -13.13
C VAL A 172 -2.34 15.53 -14.33
N PHE A 173 -1.11 16.01 -14.12
CA PHE A 173 -0.21 16.32 -15.24
C PHE A 173 0.15 15.09 -16.07
N LYS A 174 0.44 13.95 -15.44
CA LYS A 174 0.66 12.68 -16.15
C LYS A 174 -0.55 12.28 -16.98
N TRP A 175 -1.75 12.39 -16.41
CA TRP A 175 -2.98 12.07 -17.12
C TRP A 175 -3.17 12.96 -18.36
N VAL A 176 -2.98 14.28 -18.22
CA VAL A 176 -3.05 15.21 -19.35
C VAL A 176 -2.03 14.83 -20.43
N ILE A 177 -0.77 14.60 -20.05
CA ILE A 177 0.28 14.21 -21.01
C ILE A 177 -0.12 12.91 -21.73
N HIS A 178 -0.54 11.87 -21.01
CA HIS A 178 -0.94 10.61 -21.64
C HIS A 178 -2.14 10.76 -22.56
N LYS A 179 -3.12 11.58 -22.19
CA LYS A 179 -4.30 11.88 -23.02
C LYS A 179 -3.89 12.57 -24.31
N GLU A 180 -3.20 13.70 -24.24
CA GLU A 180 -2.85 14.50 -25.42
C GLU A 180 -1.93 13.71 -26.37
N PHE A 181 -0.94 13.00 -25.84
CA PHE A 181 -0.10 12.12 -26.66
C PHE A 181 -0.87 10.90 -27.22
N GLY A 182 -1.92 10.44 -26.52
CA GLY A 182 -2.82 9.40 -27.02
C GLY A 182 -3.62 9.87 -28.22
N GLU A 183 -4.17 11.09 -28.16
CA GLU A 183 -4.90 11.70 -29.27
C GLU A 183 -3.98 11.89 -30.49
N LEU A 184 -2.74 12.37 -30.29
CA LEU A 184 -1.76 12.49 -31.37
C LEU A 184 -1.43 11.15 -32.04
N ARG A 185 -1.22 10.08 -31.25
CA ARG A 185 -1.00 8.74 -31.80
C ARG A 185 -2.19 8.26 -32.61
N HIS A 186 -3.41 8.47 -32.10
CA HIS A 186 -4.63 8.08 -32.80
C HIS A 186 -4.74 8.76 -34.18
N TYR A 187 -4.48 10.07 -34.26
CA TYR A 187 -4.48 10.79 -35.54
C TYR A 187 -3.42 10.26 -36.52
N ILE A 188 -2.22 9.93 -36.02
CA ILE A 188 -1.15 9.39 -36.85
C ILE A 188 -1.54 8.00 -37.39
N GLU A 189 -2.10 7.13 -36.54
CA GLU A 189 -2.56 5.80 -36.94
C GLU A 189 -3.69 5.87 -37.98
N GLU A 190 -4.62 6.81 -37.82
CA GLU A 190 -5.70 7.05 -38.79
C GLU A 190 -5.13 7.50 -40.14
N GLU A 191 -4.22 8.47 -40.15
CA GLU A 191 -3.58 8.95 -41.38
C GLU A 191 -2.71 7.88 -42.05
N GLU A 192 -1.96 7.09 -41.27
CA GLU A 192 -1.20 5.96 -41.78
C GLU A 192 -2.12 4.95 -42.47
N SER A 193 -3.24 4.59 -41.83
CA SER A 193 -4.26 3.70 -42.42
C SER A 193 -4.83 4.27 -43.72
N ASN A 194 -5.12 5.57 -43.77
CA ASN A 194 -5.62 6.23 -44.98
C ASN A 194 -4.61 6.16 -46.14
N PHE A 195 -3.31 6.40 -45.87
CA PHE A 195 -2.28 6.31 -46.89
C PHE A 195 -2.09 4.88 -47.41
N VAL A 196 -2.05 3.90 -46.50
CA VAL A 196 -1.94 2.48 -46.87
C VAL A 196 -3.11 2.08 -47.76
N GLN A 197 -4.34 2.42 -47.36
CA GLN A 197 -5.54 2.12 -48.14
C GLN A 197 -5.50 2.78 -49.53
N MET A 198 -5.05 4.03 -49.63
CA MET A 198 -4.91 4.70 -50.93
C MET A 198 -3.91 3.98 -51.85
N VAL A 199 -2.78 3.50 -51.31
CA VAL A 199 -1.79 2.73 -52.07
C VAL A 199 -2.39 1.41 -52.54
N GLU A 200 -3.06 0.68 -51.66
CA GLU A 200 -3.73 -0.59 -52.02
C GLU A 200 -4.79 -0.39 -53.12
N LEU A 201 -5.63 0.65 -53.01
CA LEU A 201 -6.63 0.96 -54.03
C LEU A 201 -5.99 1.25 -55.39
N LYS A 202 -4.93 2.06 -55.44
CA LYS A 202 -4.21 2.35 -56.68
C LYS A 202 -3.54 1.10 -57.25
N ALA A 203 -2.90 0.29 -56.41
CA ALA A 203 -2.27 -0.96 -56.83
C ALA A 203 -3.31 -1.92 -57.43
N ASN A 204 -4.46 -2.10 -56.75
CA ASN A 204 -5.54 -2.97 -57.22
C ASN A 204 -6.14 -2.48 -58.55
N ALA A 205 -6.29 -1.17 -58.74
CA ALA A 205 -6.77 -0.62 -60.01
C ALA A 205 -5.79 -0.90 -61.17
N LEU A 206 -4.48 -0.77 -60.93
CA LEU A 206 -3.46 -1.10 -61.93
C LEU A 206 -3.41 -2.59 -62.22
N ILE A 207 -3.48 -3.44 -61.19
CA ILE A 207 -3.53 -4.90 -61.34
C ILE A 207 -4.73 -5.30 -62.19
N SER A 208 -5.93 -4.77 -61.88
CA SER A 208 -7.15 -5.06 -62.66
C SER A 208 -7.03 -4.65 -64.13
N THR A 209 -6.36 -3.52 -64.41
CA THR A 209 -6.08 -3.07 -65.79
C THR A 209 -5.18 -4.06 -66.52
N ILE A 210 -4.12 -4.53 -65.86
CA ILE A 210 -3.19 -5.53 -66.43
C ILE A 210 -3.91 -6.87 -66.66
N GLU A 211 -4.73 -7.31 -65.71
CA GLU A 211 -5.52 -8.55 -65.83
C GLU A 211 -6.47 -8.50 -67.04
N GLN A 212 -7.14 -7.36 -67.27
CA GLN A 212 -7.95 -7.16 -68.48
C GLN A 212 -7.12 -7.24 -69.76
N GLN A 213 -5.98 -6.55 -69.82
CA GLN A 213 -5.10 -6.59 -71.00
C GLN A 213 -4.59 -8.01 -71.30
N VAL A 214 -4.21 -8.76 -70.25
CA VAL A 214 -3.79 -10.16 -70.39
C VAL A 214 -4.95 -11.03 -70.89
N ALA A 215 -6.17 -10.82 -70.39
CA ALA A 215 -7.35 -11.55 -70.87
C ALA A 215 -7.61 -11.31 -72.37
N ASP A 216 -7.56 -10.04 -72.81
CA ASP A 216 -7.74 -9.66 -74.22
C ASP A 216 -6.65 -10.25 -75.13
N MET A 217 -5.39 -10.19 -74.70
CA MET A 217 -4.27 -10.80 -75.41
C MET A 217 -4.39 -12.32 -75.50
N THR A 218 -4.82 -12.98 -74.42
CA THR A 218 -5.02 -14.43 -74.38
C THR A 218 -6.14 -14.86 -75.32
N GLN A 219 -7.25 -14.12 -75.34
CA GLN A 219 -8.35 -14.37 -76.29
C GLN A 219 -7.87 -14.22 -77.74
N THR A 220 -7.10 -13.17 -78.03
CA THR A 220 -6.55 -12.92 -79.36
C THR A 220 -5.58 -14.02 -79.79
N LEU A 221 -4.71 -14.48 -78.88
CA LEU A 221 -3.82 -15.61 -79.12
C LEU A 221 -4.59 -16.90 -79.44
N GLY A 222 -5.68 -17.17 -78.72
CA GLY A 222 -6.57 -18.31 -79.00
C GLY A 222 -7.14 -18.27 -80.43
N LYS A 223 -7.63 -17.11 -80.88
CA LYS A 223 -8.09 -16.92 -82.27
C LYS A 223 -6.98 -17.19 -83.29
N PHE A 224 -5.75 -16.72 -83.04
CA PHE A 224 -4.62 -17.01 -83.92
C PHE A 224 -4.27 -18.50 -83.95
N GLN A 225 -4.32 -19.19 -82.81
CA GLN A 225 -4.11 -20.63 -82.73
C GLN A 225 -5.17 -21.41 -83.52
N GLU A 226 -6.45 -21.01 -83.45
CA GLU A 226 -7.52 -21.60 -84.27
C GLU A 226 -7.25 -21.43 -85.77
N ILE A 227 -6.87 -20.22 -86.20
CA ILE A 227 -6.50 -19.93 -87.59
C ILE A 227 -5.29 -20.78 -88.01
N GLN A 228 -4.29 -20.94 -87.14
CA GLN A 228 -3.11 -21.75 -87.40
C GLN A 228 -3.48 -23.24 -87.59
N ILE A 229 -4.39 -23.77 -86.77
CA ILE A 229 -4.90 -25.14 -86.91
C ILE A 229 -5.66 -25.29 -88.24
N TYR A 230 -6.53 -24.34 -88.58
CA TYR A 230 -7.32 -24.37 -89.81
C TYR A 230 -6.44 -24.30 -91.07
N THR A 231 -5.46 -23.39 -91.09
CA THR A 231 -4.49 -23.27 -92.19
C THR A 231 -3.62 -24.52 -92.34
N PHE A 232 -3.16 -25.12 -91.23
CA PHE A 232 -2.44 -26.39 -91.27
C PHE A 232 -3.29 -27.54 -91.82
N ALA A 233 -4.57 -27.62 -91.43
CA ALA A 233 -5.50 -28.63 -91.94
C ALA A 233 -5.73 -28.50 -93.45
N LEU A 234 -5.96 -27.27 -93.95
CA LEU A 234 -6.06 -26.99 -95.38
C LEU A 234 -4.77 -27.33 -96.13
N HIS A 235 -3.60 -27.02 -95.55
CA HIS A 235 -2.31 -27.36 -96.15
C HIS A 235 -2.13 -28.88 -96.30
N LEU A 236 -2.48 -29.68 -95.29
CA LEU A 236 -2.45 -31.15 -95.41
C LEU A 236 -3.40 -31.69 -96.48
N GLN A 237 -4.59 -31.10 -96.63
CA GLN A 237 -5.54 -31.48 -97.69
C GLN A 237 -4.96 -31.20 -99.08
N SER A 238 -4.32 -30.03 -99.26
CA SER A 238 -3.63 -29.69 -100.52
C SER A 238 -2.41 -30.58 -100.79
N SER A 239 -1.66 -30.96 -99.75
CA SER A 239 -0.49 -31.84 -99.89
C SER A 239 -0.89 -33.30 -100.17
N ARG A 240 -2.05 -33.77 -99.68
CA ARG A 240 -2.65 -35.06 -100.05
C ARG A 240 -3.16 -35.09 -101.49
N ALA A 241 -3.57 -33.94 -102.04
CA ALA A 241 -3.88 -33.81 -103.47
C ALA A 241 -2.61 -33.83 -104.34
N PHE A 242 -1.43 -33.57 -103.77
CA PHE A 242 -0.14 -33.58 -104.48
C PHE A 242 0.65 -34.89 -104.31
N SER A 243 0.33 -35.73 -103.30
CA SER A 243 1.05 -36.98 -103.03
C SER A 243 0.57 -38.20 -103.84
N PHE A 244 -0.11 -38.00 -104.98
CA PHE A 244 -0.31 -39.05 -106.00
C PHE A 244 0.74 -39.00 -107.12
N SER A 245 1.88 -38.34 -106.87
CA SER A 245 3.01 -38.30 -107.80
C SER A 245 4.33 -38.33 -107.02
N PHE A 246 4.99 -39.49 -107.06
CA PHE A 246 6.39 -39.78 -106.69
C PHE A 246 6.70 -40.33 -105.27
N LEU A 247 7.50 -41.40 -105.30
CA LEU A 247 7.95 -42.30 -104.22
C LEU A 247 9.22 -41.82 -103.49
N THR A 248 9.38 -42.37 -102.27
CA THR A 248 10.61 -42.73 -101.50
C THR A 248 11.04 -41.85 -100.30
N PRO A 249 11.68 -42.47 -99.26
CA PRO A 249 11.61 -42.04 -97.86
C PRO A 249 12.89 -41.35 -97.36
N ARG A 250 12.77 -40.47 -96.35
CA ARG A 250 13.90 -40.14 -95.49
C ARG A 250 13.47 -39.66 -94.10
N SER A 251 13.99 -40.39 -93.11
CA SER A 251 14.15 -40.06 -91.70
C SER A 251 14.51 -38.59 -91.45
N MET A 252 13.87 -37.98 -90.45
CA MET A 252 14.53 -37.11 -89.47
C MET A 252 13.71 -37.14 -88.16
N ALA A 253 14.25 -37.83 -87.17
CA ALA A 253 13.87 -37.65 -85.78
C ALA A 253 14.38 -36.28 -85.29
N VAL A 254 13.55 -35.54 -84.56
CA VAL A 254 14.00 -34.46 -83.69
C VAL A 254 13.30 -34.62 -82.34
N SER A 255 13.96 -35.33 -81.45
CA SER A 255 13.78 -35.21 -80.01
C SER A 255 14.63 -34.03 -79.53
N PHE A 256 14.10 -33.11 -78.72
CA PHE A 256 14.92 -32.46 -77.70
C PHE A 256 14.11 -32.02 -76.48
N LEU A 257 14.67 -32.39 -75.35
CA LEU A 257 14.18 -32.34 -73.97
C LEU A 257 14.41 -30.97 -73.31
N GLY A 258 13.61 -30.73 -72.26
CA GLY A 258 14.06 -30.01 -71.05
C GLY A 258 13.40 -28.64 -70.86
N LYS A 259 13.06 -28.18 -69.66
CA LYS A 259 13.27 -28.63 -68.27
C LYS A 259 12.19 -27.95 -67.42
N LYS A 260 11.67 -28.65 -66.41
CA LYS A 260 10.89 -28.05 -65.32
C LYS A 260 11.84 -27.26 -64.41
N ASN A 261 11.69 -25.94 -64.31
CA ASN A 261 12.33 -25.16 -63.25
C ASN A 261 11.37 -25.03 -62.06
N LYS A 262 11.71 -25.69 -60.95
CA LYS A 262 11.22 -25.34 -59.61
C LYS A 262 12.04 -24.13 -59.13
N LEU A 263 11.37 -23.01 -58.88
CA LEU A 263 11.93 -21.91 -58.10
C LEU A 263 11.86 -22.29 -56.62
N ILE A 264 13.04 -22.42 -56.01
CA ILE A 264 13.25 -22.56 -54.57
C ILE A 264 13.25 -21.14 -53.99
N LEU A 265 12.34 -20.83 -53.07
CA LEU A 265 12.44 -19.62 -52.25
C LEU A 265 13.54 -19.79 -51.19
N PRO A 266 14.46 -18.83 -51.02
CA PRO A 266 15.32 -18.79 -49.85
C PRO A 266 14.53 -18.27 -48.64
N LYS A 267 14.59 -19.01 -47.52
CA LYS A 267 14.20 -18.54 -46.19
C LYS A 267 15.15 -17.41 -45.77
N LEU A 268 14.61 -16.21 -45.58
CA LEU A 268 15.27 -15.14 -44.84
C LEU A 268 15.14 -15.45 -43.34
N THR A 269 16.23 -15.91 -42.73
CA THR A 269 16.39 -15.93 -41.27
C THR A 269 16.84 -14.55 -40.83
N MET A 270 16.01 -13.86 -40.06
CA MET A 270 16.39 -12.64 -39.35
C MET A 270 17.23 -13.03 -38.12
N VAL A 271 18.46 -12.53 -38.09
CA VAL A 271 19.32 -12.49 -36.90
C VAL A 271 19.02 -11.17 -36.18
N PRO A 272 18.68 -11.17 -34.89
CA PRO A 272 18.65 -9.95 -34.10
C PRO A 272 20.03 -9.70 -33.48
N ASP A 273 20.76 -8.73 -34.02
CA ASP A 273 21.86 -8.06 -33.32
C ASP A 273 21.41 -6.62 -33.03
N ASN A 274 21.19 -6.30 -31.75
CA ASN A 274 22.15 -5.52 -30.96
C ASN A 274 21.51 -4.81 -29.76
N ASN A 275 22.18 -5.01 -28.62
CA ASN A 275 22.63 -3.97 -27.69
C ASN A 275 21.70 -2.77 -27.41
N ILE A 276 21.17 -2.75 -26.19
CA ILE A 276 20.97 -1.49 -25.45
C ILE A 276 21.70 -1.64 -24.11
N ASN A 277 22.84 -0.96 -24.02
CA ASN A 277 23.49 -0.55 -22.78
C ASN A 277 23.12 0.92 -22.59
N LEU A 278 22.36 1.23 -21.53
CA LEU A 278 22.36 2.45 -20.69
C LEU A 278 21.13 2.43 -19.76
#